data_AF-A0AAW5AP80-F1
#
_entry.id   AF-A0AAW5AP80-F1
#
_cell.length_a   1.000
_cell.length_b   1.000
_cell.length_c   1.000
_cell.angle_alpha   90.00
_cell.angle_beta   90.00
_cell.angle_gamma   90.00
#
_symmetry.space_group_name_H-M   'P 1'
#
loop_
_entity.id
_entity.type
_entity.pdbx_description
1 polymer ?
#
loop_
_entity_poly.entity_id
_entity_poly.type
_entity_poly.pdbx_seq_one_letter_code
_entity_poly.pdbx_strand_id
1 'polypeptide(L)'
;MLNKKFKLQDTLDVYISEVEADKVLVTFSRMTTRERLEITTHRDVATFLARLNGEQTATELLTTLGHFDTKQAVTLLGFLQSKHLIYEVDNKETENPRYSRQIAYFDDMVLNQSGSESQQKLQTKHIAIIGCGAVTGAMAEILARAGVEKFTLVDDKKVHQSDLHRHLFCRMNQIGSYKTDVLADYLKRINYKIETTIFRERLLPKTDLNHWIADDVDLVINGCDEPYIGHTSLKIGRFLQTKNIPMYVMGGFDAHLMSSGELVFPPRTPCIDCCQQTFQKALADWKPTYTEVEKPDILVKEINDISVNQEKLFDIGGSGGLSVMSLFSANLSCLRIIQFLVGDVKFNYKTERYEYLIDKGEMTVFEMMKQAKFCELCNG
;
A
#
# COMPACT_ATOMS: atom_id res chain seq x y z
N MET A 1 -30.24 21.47 8.05
CA MET A 1 -29.44 21.34 6.82
C MET A 1 -29.11 22.72 6.24
N LEU A 2 -30.09 23.61 6.03
CA LEU A 2 -29.86 24.89 5.33
C LEU A 2 -28.92 25.89 6.06
N ASN A 3 -28.85 25.86 7.39
CA ASN A 3 -27.96 26.75 8.16
C ASN A 3 -26.48 26.30 8.16
N LYS A 4 -26.14 25.25 7.39
CA LYS A 4 -24.78 24.70 7.30
C LYS A 4 -24.09 25.22 6.03
N LYS A 5 -22.77 25.24 6.05
CA LYS A 5 -21.94 25.59 4.89
C LYS A 5 -21.55 24.30 4.17
N PHE A 6 -21.73 24.28 2.86
CA PHE A 6 -21.38 23.13 2.04
C PHE A 6 -20.38 23.52 0.96
N LYS A 7 -19.50 22.59 0.65
CA LYS A 7 -18.53 22.70 -0.43
C LYS A 7 -18.59 21.47 -1.32
N LEU A 8 -18.41 21.65 -2.63
CA LEU A 8 -18.16 20.53 -3.55
C LEU A 8 -16.87 19.79 -3.14
N GLN A 9 -16.85 18.47 -3.34
CA GLN A 9 -15.63 17.70 -3.10
C GLN A 9 -14.47 18.24 -3.94
N ASP A 10 -13.28 18.31 -3.35
CA ASP A 10 -12.09 18.88 -3.99
C ASP A 10 -11.55 18.04 -5.16
N THR A 11 -11.98 16.78 -5.24
CA THR A 11 -11.67 15.78 -6.28
C THR A 11 -12.73 15.68 -7.38
N LEU A 12 -13.65 16.63 -7.45
CA LEU A 12 -14.78 16.59 -8.38
C LEU A 12 -14.60 17.63 -9.49
N ASP A 13 -14.50 17.15 -10.73
CA ASP A 13 -14.66 18.02 -11.90
C ASP A 13 -16.16 18.14 -12.22
N VAL A 14 -16.66 19.37 -12.36
CA VAL A 14 -18.06 19.63 -12.70
C VAL A 14 -18.14 20.30 -14.07
N TYR A 15 -18.83 19.65 -15.00
CA TYR A 15 -19.09 20.18 -16.35
C TYR A 15 -20.57 20.48 -16.51
N ILE A 16 -20.88 21.56 -17.20
CA ILE A 16 -22.26 21.97 -17.50
C ILE A 16 -22.40 22.00 -19.02
N SER A 17 -23.37 21.25 -19.54
CA SER A 17 -23.73 21.26 -20.96
C SER A 17 -25.16 21.74 -21.13
N GLU A 18 -25.38 22.56 -22.16
CA GLU A 18 -26.71 23.06 -22.51
C GLU A 18 -27.56 21.95 -23.14
N VAL A 19 -28.83 21.82 -22.73
CA VAL A 19 -29.77 20.82 -23.29
C VAL A 19 -30.98 21.51 -23.90
N GLU A 20 -31.67 22.32 -23.12
CA GLU A 20 -32.81 23.17 -23.54
C GLU A 20 -32.60 24.58 -22.96
N ALA A 21 -33.46 25.55 -23.30
CA ALA A 21 -33.28 26.95 -22.89
C ALA A 21 -33.08 27.13 -21.37
N ASP A 22 -33.80 26.36 -20.56
CA ASP A 22 -33.84 26.42 -19.11
C ASP A 22 -33.24 25.18 -18.42
N LYS A 23 -32.91 24.13 -19.17
CA LYS A 23 -32.34 22.87 -18.66
C LYS A 23 -30.89 22.65 -19.08
N VAL A 24 -30.10 22.23 -18.11
CA VAL A 24 -28.69 21.89 -18.28
C VAL A 24 -28.43 20.45 -17.82
N LEU A 25 -27.45 19.82 -18.45
CA LEU A 25 -26.84 18.57 -17.99
C LEU A 25 -25.64 18.93 -17.12
N VAL A 26 -25.65 18.54 -15.85
CA VAL A 26 -24.52 18.68 -14.94
C VAL A 26 -23.84 17.32 -14.82
N THR A 27 -22.59 17.24 -15.27
CA THR A 27 -21.76 16.04 -15.19
C THR A 27 -20.73 16.23 -14.07
N PHE A 28 -20.85 15.41 -13.04
CA PHE A 28 -19.87 15.28 -11.97
C PHE A 28 -18.91 14.14 -12.33
N SER A 29 -17.62 14.45 -12.47
CA SER A 29 -16.57 13.48 -12.79
C SER A 29 -15.59 13.39 -11.62
N ARG A 30 -15.59 12.26 -10.92
CA ARG A 30 -14.61 12.01 -9.84
C ARG A 30 -13.24 11.82 -10.45
N MET A 31 -12.28 12.64 -10.06
CA MET A 31 -10.91 12.58 -10.58
C MET A 31 -10.24 11.25 -10.22
N THR A 32 -10.54 10.73 -9.04
CA THR A 32 -9.88 9.55 -8.47
C THR A 32 -10.36 8.25 -9.08
N THR A 33 -11.67 8.01 -9.07
CA THR A 33 -12.27 6.76 -9.56
C THR A 33 -12.62 6.80 -11.04
N ARG A 34 -12.61 7.99 -11.67
CA ARG A 34 -13.12 8.24 -13.04
C ARG A 34 -14.61 7.93 -13.21
N GLU A 35 -15.33 7.71 -12.11
CA GLU A 35 -16.78 7.57 -12.14
C GLU A 35 -17.44 8.89 -12.51
N ARG A 36 -18.52 8.79 -13.28
CA ARG A 36 -19.33 9.94 -13.68
C ARG A 36 -20.75 9.79 -13.16
N LEU A 37 -21.30 10.90 -12.67
CA LEU A 37 -22.70 11.02 -12.33
C LEU A 37 -23.26 12.22 -13.07
N GLU A 38 -24.38 12.02 -13.75
CA GLU A 38 -25.01 13.05 -14.55
C GLU A 38 -26.42 13.32 -14.05
N ILE A 39 -26.78 14.60 -13.95
CA ILE A 39 -28.14 15.03 -13.65
C ILE A 39 -28.60 16.05 -14.69
N THR A 40 -29.82 15.89 -15.20
CA THR A 40 -30.49 16.93 -15.97
C THR A 40 -31.33 17.77 -15.03
N THR A 41 -31.13 19.08 -15.03
CA THR A 41 -31.75 19.98 -14.04
C THR A 41 -31.94 21.39 -14.60
N HIS A 42 -32.67 22.25 -13.88
CA HIS A 42 -32.82 23.65 -14.26
C HIS A 42 -31.50 24.42 -14.07
N ARG A 43 -31.24 25.45 -14.88
CA ARG A 43 -30.00 26.26 -14.82
C ARG A 43 -29.72 26.86 -13.44
N ASP A 44 -30.76 27.17 -12.68
CA ASP A 44 -30.62 27.68 -11.31
C ASP A 44 -29.96 26.69 -10.36
N VAL A 45 -30.16 25.38 -10.57
CA VAL A 45 -29.48 24.33 -9.79
C VAL A 45 -27.99 24.32 -10.06
N ALA A 46 -27.58 24.45 -11.33
CA ALA A 46 -26.17 24.57 -11.68
C ALA A 46 -25.53 25.84 -11.07
N THR A 47 -26.28 26.95 -11.07
CA THR A 47 -25.85 28.22 -10.44
C THR A 47 -25.72 28.08 -8.93
N PHE A 48 -26.65 27.36 -8.28
CA PHE A 48 -26.57 27.03 -6.86
C PHE A 48 -25.34 26.18 -6.54
N LEU A 49 -25.10 25.10 -7.31
CA LEU A 49 -23.93 24.22 -7.16
C LEU A 49 -22.61 24.99 -7.29
N ALA A 50 -22.51 25.91 -8.26
CA ALA A 50 -21.31 26.72 -8.47
C ALA A 50 -20.98 27.65 -7.29
N ARG A 51 -21.96 27.92 -6.41
CA ARG A 51 -21.77 28.74 -5.19
C ARG A 51 -21.54 27.92 -3.92
N LEU A 52 -21.56 26.59 -4.00
CA LEU A 52 -21.20 25.72 -2.87
C LEU A 52 -19.66 25.68 -2.68
N ASN A 53 -19.11 26.78 -2.15
CA ASN A 53 -17.68 26.96 -1.91
C ASN A 53 -17.29 26.87 -0.43
N GLY A 54 -18.27 26.64 0.47
CA GLY A 54 -18.04 26.57 1.92
C GLY A 54 -17.99 27.91 2.65
N GLU A 55 -18.20 29.05 1.98
CA GLU A 55 -18.12 30.37 2.63
C GLU A 55 -19.46 30.82 3.23
N GLN A 56 -20.55 30.55 2.51
CA GLN A 56 -21.92 30.91 2.86
C GLN A 56 -22.74 29.68 3.26
N THR A 57 -23.73 29.90 4.13
CA THR A 57 -24.73 28.88 4.45
C THR A 57 -25.65 28.65 3.25
N ALA A 58 -26.23 27.45 3.15
CA ALA A 58 -27.21 27.17 2.10
C ALA A 58 -28.41 28.13 2.15
N THR A 59 -28.84 28.60 3.34
CA THR A 59 -29.88 29.62 3.48
C THR A 59 -29.50 30.96 2.81
N GLU A 60 -28.28 31.45 3.04
CA GLU A 60 -27.78 32.70 2.44
C GLU A 60 -27.70 32.59 0.91
N LEU A 61 -27.24 31.44 0.41
CA LEU A 61 -27.18 31.16 -1.02
C LEU A 61 -28.56 31.15 -1.69
N LEU A 62 -29.53 30.46 -1.09
CA LEU A 62 -30.90 30.41 -1.59
C LEU A 62 -31.56 31.79 -1.59
N THR A 63 -31.33 32.58 -0.54
CA THR A 63 -31.83 33.96 -0.44
C THR A 63 -31.27 34.84 -1.56
N THR A 64 -29.98 34.67 -1.87
CA THR A 64 -29.32 35.42 -2.95
C THR A 64 -29.83 35.02 -4.34
N LEU A 65 -30.27 33.77 -4.53
CA LEU A 65 -30.83 33.29 -5.80
C LEU A 65 -32.31 33.67 -5.98
N GLY A 66 -33.07 33.86 -4.89
CA GLY A 66 -34.42 34.42 -4.90
C GLY A 66 -35.55 33.54 -5.46
N HIS A 67 -35.23 32.53 -6.28
CA HIS A 67 -36.21 31.73 -7.04
C HIS A 67 -36.19 30.22 -6.73
N PHE A 68 -35.46 29.80 -5.70
CA PHE A 68 -35.22 28.39 -5.42
C PHE A 68 -36.13 27.87 -4.28
N ASP A 69 -36.93 26.82 -4.54
CA ASP A 69 -37.78 26.21 -3.51
C ASP A 69 -36.94 25.57 -2.39
N THR A 70 -37.20 25.98 -1.15
CA THR A 70 -36.42 25.53 0.01
C THR A 70 -36.51 24.03 0.28
N LYS A 71 -37.66 23.38 0.00
CA LYS A 71 -37.82 21.93 0.17
C LYS A 71 -37.06 21.17 -0.91
N GLN A 72 -37.06 21.66 -2.14
CA GLN A 72 -36.26 21.11 -3.23
C GLN A 72 -34.76 21.27 -2.94
N ALA A 73 -34.33 22.39 -2.36
CA ALA A 73 -32.93 22.61 -1.98
C ALA A 73 -32.46 21.60 -0.93
N VAL A 74 -33.28 21.34 0.10
CA VAL A 74 -32.97 20.32 1.11
C VAL A 74 -32.88 18.93 0.48
N THR A 75 -33.81 18.59 -0.42
CA THR A 75 -33.78 17.31 -1.16
C THR A 75 -32.51 17.19 -2.00
N LEU A 76 -32.12 18.24 -2.72
CA LEU A 76 -30.90 18.28 -3.53
C LEU A 76 -29.65 18.12 -2.67
N LEU A 77 -29.51 18.87 -1.58
CA LEU A 77 -28.37 18.75 -0.67
C LEU A 77 -28.27 17.35 -0.08
N GLY A 78 -29.40 16.76 0.34
CA GLY A 78 -29.44 15.37 0.81
C GLY A 78 -28.99 14.37 -0.26
N PHE A 79 -29.45 14.55 -1.50
CA PHE A 79 -29.00 13.72 -2.63
C PHE A 79 -27.49 13.86 -2.87
N LEU A 80 -26.97 15.09 -2.97
CA LEU A 80 -25.55 15.35 -3.21
C LEU A 80 -24.66 14.77 -2.09
N GLN A 81 -25.07 14.91 -0.83
CA GLN A 81 -24.38 14.28 0.30
C GLN A 81 -24.42 12.76 0.22
N SER A 82 -25.58 12.16 -0.09
CA SER A 82 -25.70 10.69 -0.24
C SER A 82 -24.85 10.13 -1.38
N LYS A 83 -24.51 10.97 -2.38
CA LYS A 83 -23.62 10.64 -3.49
C LYS A 83 -22.17 11.08 -3.26
N HIS A 84 -21.85 11.59 -2.08
CA HIS A 84 -20.52 12.12 -1.71
C HIS A 84 -20.01 13.17 -2.72
N LEU A 85 -20.89 14.05 -3.22
CA LEU A 85 -20.51 15.12 -4.16
C LEU A 85 -20.24 16.45 -3.44
N ILE A 86 -20.77 16.60 -2.23
CA ILE A 86 -20.54 17.74 -1.34
C ILE A 86 -20.21 17.24 0.07
N TYR A 87 -19.50 18.06 0.82
CA TYR A 87 -19.28 17.89 2.25
C TYR A 87 -19.66 19.14 3.02
N GLU A 88 -19.98 18.95 4.30
CA GLU A 88 -20.20 20.06 5.23
C GLU A 88 -18.85 20.62 5.68
N VAL A 89 -18.70 21.94 5.57
CA VAL A 89 -17.54 22.64 6.10
C VAL A 89 -17.79 22.93 7.57
N ASP A 90 -17.37 22.01 8.43
CA ASP A 90 -17.28 22.25 9.86
C ASP A 90 -16.07 23.14 10.18
N ASN A 91 -16.05 23.79 11.36
CA ASN A 91 -14.84 24.38 11.95
C ASN A 91 -13.84 23.25 12.29
N LYS A 92 -13.28 22.60 11.28
CA LYS A 92 -12.32 21.51 11.43
C LYS A 92 -11.03 22.05 12.00
N GLU A 93 -10.41 21.26 12.88
CA GLU A 93 -9.02 21.43 13.27
C GLU A 93 -8.15 21.64 12.03
N THR A 94 -7.13 22.49 12.14
CA THR A 94 -6.16 22.73 11.07
C THR A 94 -5.54 21.41 10.62
N GLU A 95 -6.03 20.88 9.50
CA GLU A 95 -5.48 19.71 8.83
C GLU A 95 -4.03 20.01 8.43
N ASN A 96 -3.14 19.04 8.63
CA ASN A 96 -1.74 19.21 8.24
C ASN A 96 -1.67 19.39 6.70
N PRO A 97 -1.23 20.56 6.21
CA PRO A 97 -1.30 20.88 4.78
C PRO A 97 -0.47 19.90 3.92
N ARG A 98 0.50 19.22 4.53
CA ARG A 98 1.28 18.12 3.94
C ARG A 98 0.40 17.04 3.29
N TYR A 99 -0.73 16.71 3.91
CA TYR A 99 -1.59 15.60 3.49
C TYR A 99 -2.85 16.04 2.74
N SER A 100 -3.04 17.33 2.48
CA SER A 100 -4.26 17.89 1.85
C SER A 100 -4.72 17.12 0.59
N ARG A 101 -3.80 16.83 -0.34
CA ARG A 101 -4.11 16.05 -1.55
C ARG A 101 -4.46 14.59 -1.28
N GLN A 102 -3.82 13.99 -0.28
CA GLN A 102 -4.05 12.61 0.11
C GLN A 102 -5.39 12.46 0.87
N ILE A 103 -5.74 13.44 1.70
CA ILE A 103 -7.05 13.54 2.35
C ILE A 103 -8.15 13.59 1.29
N ALA A 104 -8.02 14.48 0.31
CA ALA A 104 -8.98 14.59 -0.79
C ALA A 104 -9.12 13.27 -1.58
N TYR A 105 -8.00 12.57 -1.84
CA TYR A 105 -8.03 11.23 -2.44
C TYR A 105 -8.84 10.21 -1.60
N PHE A 106 -8.69 10.24 -0.27
CA PHE A 106 -9.43 9.33 0.61
C PHE A 106 -10.92 9.66 0.70
N ASP A 107 -11.31 10.94 0.63
CA ASP A 107 -12.72 11.34 0.59
C ASP A 107 -13.45 10.72 -0.63
N ASP A 108 -12.73 10.48 -1.72
CA ASP A 108 -13.23 9.85 -2.94
C ASP A 108 -13.21 8.31 -2.91
N MET A 109 -12.17 7.73 -2.30
CA MET A 109 -11.92 6.29 -2.35
C MET A 109 -12.55 5.53 -1.19
N VAL A 110 -12.57 6.13 0.00
CA VAL A 110 -12.97 5.49 1.26
C VAL A 110 -14.27 6.11 1.75
N LEU A 111 -15.35 5.89 1.00
CA LEU A 111 -16.62 6.62 1.15
C LEU A 111 -17.33 6.46 2.51
N ASN A 112 -16.94 5.47 3.33
CA ASN A 112 -17.57 5.22 4.63
C ASN A 112 -16.99 6.06 5.77
N GLN A 113 -15.98 6.89 5.52
CA GLN A 113 -15.35 7.79 6.49
C GLN A 113 -14.76 9.00 5.78
N SER A 114 -14.37 10.02 6.52
CA SER A 114 -13.69 11.18 5.93
C SER A 114 -12.23 10.88 5.58
N GLY A 115 -11.67 11.65 4.65
CA GLY A 115 -10.27 11.57 4.31
C GLY A 115 -9.35 11.94 5.47
N SER A 116 -9.78 12.87 6.32
CA SER A 116 -9.06 13.26 7.54
C SER A 116 -9.00 12.12 8.56
N GLU A 117 -10.12 11.42 8.80
CA GLU A 117 -10.13 10.21 9.64
C GLU A 117 -9.24 9.10 9.05
N SER A 118 -9.26 8.92 7.73
CA SER A 118 -8.37 7.97 7.04
C SER A 118 -6.90 8.31 7.26
N GLN A 119 -6.54 9.60 7.17
CA GLN A 119 -5.20 10.09 7.41
C GLN A 119 -4.77 9.88 8.87
N GLN A 120 -5.63 10.20 9.82
CA GLN A 120 -5.37 9.99 11.25
C GLN A 120 -5.15 8.50 11.55
N LYS A 121 -5.96 7.61 10.97
CA LYS A 121 -5.77 6.16 11.09
C LYS A 121 -4.38 5.73 10.65
N LEU A 122 -3.89 6.21 9.49
CA LEU A 122 -2.54 5.90 9.01
C LEU A 122 -1.45 6.35 9.99
N GLN A 123 -1.60 7.53 10.58
CA GLN A 123 -0.61 8.07 11.53
C GLN A 123 -0.47 7.22 12.79
N THR A 124 -1.55 6.56 13.20
CA THR A 124 -1.50 5.63 14.35
C THR A 124 -0.89 4.27 14.03
N LYS A 125 -0.57 3.97 12.76
CA LYS A 125 -0.15 2.62 12.36
C LYS A 125 1.29 2.31 12.75
N HIS A 126 1.50 1.06 13.19
CA HIS A 126 2.82 0.48 13.43
C HIS A 126 3.13 -0.62 12.40
N ILE A 127 4.16 -0.40 11.60
CA ILE A 127 4.60 -1.33 10.55
C ILE A 127 5.93 -1.98 10.94
N ALA A 128 5.98 -3.30 10.99
CA ALA A 128 7.23 -4.03 11.13
C ALA A 128 7.74 -4.49 9.76
N ILE A 129 9.01 -4.24 9.46
CA ILE A 129 9.67 -4.62 8.21
C ILE A 129 10.79 -5.59 8.55
N ILE A 130 10.68 -6.81 8.02
CA ILE A 130 11.67 -7.86 8.19
C ILE A 130 12.39 -8.04 6.85
N GLY A 131 13.64 -7.58 6.77
CA GLY A 131 14.40 -7.42 5.52
C GLY A 131 14.26 -6.00 4.97
N CYS A 132 15.33 -5.20 5.07
CA CYS A 132 15.45 -3.81 4.62
C CYS A 132 16.16 -3.74 3.25
N GLY A 133 15.54 -4.34 2.24
CA GLY A 133 16.01 -4.36 0.85
C GLY A 133 15.55 -3.16 0.03
N ALA A 134 15.75 -3.23 -1.29
CA ALA A 134 15.39 -2.17 -2.22
C ALA A 134 13.87 -1.90 -2.25
N VAL A 135 13.07 -2.97 -2.35
CA VAL A 135 11.60 -2.89 -2.43
C VAL A 135 11.02 -2.48 -1.07
N THR A 136 11.34 -3.19 0.02
CA THR A 136 10.81 -2.85 1.36
C THR A 136 11.30 -1.49 1.87
N GLY A 137 12.52 -1.07 1.54
CA GLY A 137 13.00 0.27 1.85
C GLY A 137 12.20 1.35 1.12
N ALA A 138 11.84 1.12 -0.15
CA ALA A 138 10.93 2.00 -0.88
C ALA A 138 9.50 1.96 -0.32
N MET A 139 9.00 0.79 0.09
CA MET A 139 7.70 0.68 0.76
C MET A 139 7.69 1.47 2.07
N ALA A 140 8.74 1.37 2.88
CA ALA A 140 8.89 2.13 4.12
C ALA A 140 8.82 3.64 3.86
N GLU A 141 9.53 4.11 2.83
CA GLU A 141 9.47 5.51 2.39
C GLU A 141 8.05 5.92 1.99
N ILE A 142 7.38 5.14 1.14
CA ILE A 142 6.02 5.45 0.67
C ILE A 142 5.05 5.51 1.85
N LEU A 143 5.11 4.54 2.77
CA LEU A 143 4.25 4.50 3.95
C LEU A 143 4.53 5.65 4.91
N ALA A 144 5.80 6.00 5.14
CA ALA A 144 6.19 7.16 5.94
C ALA A 144 5.69 8.48 5.30
N ARG A 145 5.79 8.60 3.98
CA ARG A 145 5.26 9.75 3.24
C ARG A 145 3.73 9.80 3.27
N ALA A 146 3.06 8.65 3.28
CA ALA A 146 1.62 8.53 3.45
C ALA A 146 1.16 8.81 4.89
N GLY A 147 2.08 8.87 5.84
CA GLY A 147 1.83 9.34 7.19
C GLY A 147 1.96 8.28 8.28
N VAL A 148 2.39 7.06 8.00
CA VAL A 148 2.75 6.09 9.05
C VAL A 148 3.87 6.66 9.92
N GLU A 149 3.70 6.65 11.25
CA GLU A 149 4.66 7.25 12.18
C GLU A 149 5.48 6.22 12.98
N LYS A 150 5.10 4.94 13.03
CA LYS A 150 5.83 3.94 13.83
C LYS A 150 6.33 2.77 12.98
N PHE A 151 7.63 2.50 13.06
CA PHE A 151 8.29 1.42 12.34
C PHE A 151 9.13 0.53 13.25
N THR A 152 9.09 -0.78 13.00
CA THR A 152 10.14 -1.71 13.45
C THR A 152 10.93 -2.18 12.24
N LEU A 153 12.26 -2.08 12.29
CA LEU A 153 13.15 -2.43 11.19
C LEU A 153 14.08 -3.57 11.62
N VAL A 154 14.04 -4.70 10.91
CA VAL A 154 14.87 -5.87 11.16
C VAL A 154 15.70 -6.20 9.92
N ASP A 155 17.02 -6.09 10.02
CA ASP A 155 17.98 -6.51 8.98
C ASP A 155 19.40 -6.54 9.54
N ASP A 156 20.21 -7.55 9.21
CA ASP A 156 21.60 -7.68 9.63
C ASP A 156 22.63 -7.16 8.62
N LYS A 157 22.20 -6.90 7.37
CA LYS A 157 23.08 -6.51 6.27
C LYS A 157 23.53 -5.05 6.40
N LYS A 158 24.73 -4.80 5.91
CA LYS A 158 25.30 -3.47 5.75
C LYS A 158 25.06 -2.97 4.33
N VAL A 159 25.15 -1.66 4.14
CA VAL A 159 25.12 -1.05 2.82
C VAL A 159 26.41 -1.41 2.07
N HIS A 160 26.25 -2.00 0.90
CA HIS A 160 27.32 -2.25 -0.07
C HIS A 160 27.23 -1.27 -1.24
N GLN A 161 28.32 -1.11 -1.99
CA GLN A 161 28.33 -0.26 -3.19
C GLN A 161 27.28 -0.69 -4.21
N SER A 162 27.06 -2.00 -4.35
CA SER A 162 26.01 -2.54 -5.21
C SER A 162 24.60 -2.18 -4.75
N ASP A 163 24.36 -1.80 -3.50
CA ASP A 163 23.01 -1.42 -3.07
C ASP A 163 22.57 -0.07 -3.64
N LEU A 164 23.52 0.81 -3.97
CA LEU A 164 23.28 2.20 -4.35
C LEU A 164 22.49 2.36 -5.66
N HIS A 165 22.47 1.35 -6.53
CA HIS A 165 21.70 1.41 -7.77
C HIS A 165 20.19 1.22 -7.56
N ARG A 166 19.74 0.63 -6.43
CA ARG A 166 18.33 0.26 -6.21
C ARG A 166 17.76 0.54 -4.82
N HIS A 167 18.59 0.72 -3.80
CA HIS A 167 18.14 1.10 -2.45
C HIS A 167 18.13 2.63 -2.34
N LEU A 168 16.99 3.26 -2.61
CA LEU A 168 16.87 4.73 -2.65
C LEU A 168 17.28 5.44 -1.35
N PHE A 169 17.21 4.76 -0.21
CA PHE A 169 17.58 5.32 1.09
C PHE A 169 19.10 5.31 1.35
N CYS A 170 19.90 4.63 0.51
CA CYS A 170 21.35 4.52 0.67
C CYS A 170 22.10 5.63 -0.07
N ARG A 171 23.24 6.07 0.46
CA ARG A 171 24.17 7.03 -0.16
C ARG A 171 25.62 6.52 -0.10
N MET A 172 26.49 7.06 -0.96
CA MET A 172 27.91 6.68 -1.04
C MET A 172 28.64 6.74 0.31
N ASN A 173 28.36 7.75 1.12
CA ASN A 173 28.98 7.96 2.43
C ASN A 173 28.44 7.02 3.53
N GLN A 174 27.43 6.20 3.23
CA GLN A 174 26.81 5.27 4.19
C GLN A 174 27.25 3.82 3.96
N ILE A 175 28.12 3.55 2.97
CA ILE A 175 28.69 2.21 2.75
C ILE A 175 29.31 1.70 4.05
N GLY A 176 28.99 0.45 4.42
CA GLY A 176 29.42 -0.19 5.66
C GLY A 176 28.54 0.08 6.89
N SER A 177 27.59 1.01 6.80
CA SER A 177 26.56 1.22 7.84
C SER A 177 25.46 0.16 7.74
N TYR A 178 24.77 -0.18 8.83
CA TYR A 178 23.65 -1.12 8.78
C TYR A 178 22.48 -0.53 7.97
N LYS A 179 21.82 -1.37 7.17
CA LYS A 179 20.67 -0.94 6.35
C LYS A 179 19.52 -0.41 7.21
N THR A 180 19.28 -1.03 8.37
CA THR A 180 18.27 -0.57 9.35
C THR A 180 18.54 0.85 9.84
N ASP A 181 19.78 1.17 10.21
CA ASP A 181 20.15 2.51 10.69
C ASP A 181 20.01 3.56 9.59
N VAL A 182 20.47 3.23 8.39
CA VAL A 182 20.42 4.13 7.21
C VAL A 182 18.96 4.39 6.81
N LEU A 183 18.11 3.36 6.83
CA LEU A 183 16.68 3.51 6.59
C LEU A 183 16.01 4.33 7.70
N ALA A 184 16.32 4.08 8.96
CA ALA A 184 15.74 4.83 10.08
C ALA A 184 16.06 6.34 10.02
N ASP A 185 17.32 6.70 9.75
CA ASP A 185 17.72 8.11 9.54
C ASP A 185 16.98 8.72 8.35
N TYR A 186 16.85 7.96 7.26
CA TYR A 186 16.13 8.40 6.07
C TYR A 186 14.64 8.67 6.33
N LEU A 187 13.95 7.78 7.06
CA LEU A 187 12.55 7.97 7.44
C LEU A 187 12.37 9.18 8.37
N LYS A 188 13.27 9.38 9.34
CA LYS A 188 13.22 10.56 10.23
C LYS A 188 13.40 11.89 9.49
N ARG A 189 14.16 11.91 8.39
CA ARG A 189 14.26 13.08 7.51
C ARG A 189 12.97 13.36 6.72
N ILE A 190 12.16 12.34 6.48
CA ILE A 190 10.84 12.49 5.84
C ILE A 190 9.83 13.08 6.82
N ASN A 191 9.81 12.62 8.08
CA ASN A 191 8.98 13.16 9.14
C ASN A 191 9.67 12.93 10.49
N TYR A 192 10.00 14.00 11.22
CA TYR A 192 10.72 13.92 12.49
C TYR A 192 9.91 13.23 13.60
N LYS A 193 8.59 13.12 13.43
CA LYS A 193 7.71 12.37 14.34
C LYS A 193 7.84 10.86 14.20
N ILE A 194 8.53 10.36 13.17
CA ILE A 194 8.67 8.93 12.95
C ILE A 194 9.53 8.30 14.05
N GLU A 195 8.95 7.30 14.71
CA GLU A 195 9.59 6.45 15.69
C GLU A 195 10.04 5.14 15.04
N THR A 196 11.28 4.74 15.32
CA THR A 196 11.89 3.54 14.74
C THR A 196 12.49 2.67 15.84
N THR A 197 12.06 1.41 15.89
CA THR A 197 12.74 0.35 16.67
C THR A 197 13.61 -0.46 15.72
N ILE A 198 14.88 -0.69 16.08
CA ILE A 198 15.86 -1.31 15.19
C ILE A 198 16.37 -2.62 15.79
N PHE A 199 16.36 -3.69 14.99
CA PHE A 199 17.01 -4.97 15.28
C PHE A 199 18.00 -5.30 14.16
N ARG A 200 19.30 -5.33 14.51
CA ARG A 200 20.38 -5.66 13.56
C ARG A 200 20.63 -7.16 13.52
N GLU A 201 19.57 -7.91 13.22
CA GLU A 201 19.52 -9.36 13.42
C GLU A 201 19.03 -10.07 12.15
N ARG A 202 19.48 -11.33 11.99
CA ARG A 202 19.09 -12.20 10.90
C ARG A 202 17.94 -13.11 11.33
N LEU A 203 16.99 -13.33 10.44
CA LEU A 203 15.96 -14.37 10.63
C LEU A 203 16.59 -15.76 10.51
N LEU A 204 16.66 -16.47 11.63
CA LEU A 204 17.14 -17.84 11.72
C LEU A 204 15.99 -18.78 12.06
N PRO A 205 16.11 -20.10 11.83
CA PRO A 205 15.07 -21.07 12.18
C PRO A 205 14.62 -20.98 13.64
N LYS A 206 15.53 -20.67 14.57
CA LYS A 206 15.25 -20.58 16.02
C LYS A 206 14.98 -19.16 16.55
N THR A 207 14.97 -18.12 15.69
CA THR A 207 14.61 -16.75 16.12
C THR A 207 13.24 -16.74 16.80
N ASP A 208 13.14 -16.14 17.98
CA ASP A 208 11.88 -15.83 18.62
C ASP A 208 11.31 -14.54 18.01
N LEU A 209 10.16 -14.65 17.35
CA LEU A 209 9.54 -13.52 16.67
C LEU A 209 8.86 -12.53 17.63
N ASN A 210 8.57 -12.91 18.88
CA ASN A 210 8.04 -11.97 19.87
C ASN A 210 9.06 -10.87 20.24
N HIS A 211 10.35 -11.14 20.05
CA HIS A 211 11.42 -10.15 20.28
C HIS A 211 11.34 -8.98 19.30
N TRP A 212 10.90 -9.21 18.07
CA TRP A 212 10.82 -8.18 17.03
C TRP A 212 9.42 -7.62 16.83
N ILE A 213 8.39 -8.46 17.01
CA ILE A 213 7.02 -8.17 16.61
C ILE A 213 6.19 -7.99 17.88
N ALA A 214 5.97 -6.74 18.24
CA ALA A 214 5.09 -6.36 19.34
C ALA A 214 3.62 -6.60 19.00
N ASP A 215 2.78 -6.73 20.03
CA ASP A 215 1.34 -7.02 19.87
C ASP A 215 0.55 -5.85 19.27
N ASP A 216 1.11 -4.64 19.26
CA ASP A 216 0.51 -3.43 18.67
C ASP A 216 0.93 -3.19 17.21
N VAL A 217 1.65 -4.13 16.59
CA VAL A 217 2.00 -4.07 15.16
C VAL A 217 0.74 -4.28 14.31
N ASP A 218 0.42 -3.30 13.45
CA ASP A 218 -0.73 -3.36 12.54
C ASP A 218 -0.47 -4.16 11.27
N LEU A 219 0.80 -4.28 10.84
CA LEU A 219 1.19 -5.02 9.64
C LEU A 219 2.67 -5.40 9.69
N VAL A 220 2.97 -6.63 9.30
CA VAL A 220 4.35 -7.08 9.04
C VAL A 220 4.59 -7.16 7.54
N ILE A 221 5.64 -6.51 7.04
CA ILE A 221 6.12 -6.65 5.68
C ILE A 221 7.32 -7.59 5.70
N ASN A 222 7.19 -8.76 5.06
CA ASN A 222 8.29 -9.70 4.88
C ASN A 222 9.01 -9.43 3.57
N GLY A 223 10.26 -9.00 3.67
CA GLY A 223 11.21 -8.81 2.58
C GLY A 223 12.47 -9.67 2.68
N CYS A 224 12.51 -10.67 3.57
CA CYS A 224 13.66 -11.57 3.68
C CYS A 224 13.67 -12.58 2.53
N ASP A 225 14.51 -12.33 1.54
CA ASP A 225 14.77 -13.18 0.36
C ASP A 225 15.69 -14.37 0.67
N GLU A 226 16.56 -14.26 1.67
CA GLU A 226 17.51 -15.29 2.08
C GLU A 226 17.29 -15.78 3.52
N PRO A 227 17.11 -17.10 3.76
CA PRO A 227 16.86 -18.15 2.76
C PRO A 227 15.54 -17.88 2.01
N TYR A 228 15.31 -18.58 0.88
CA TYR A 228 14.17 -18.34 -0.02
C TYR A 228 12.91 -17.84 0.68
N ILE A 229 12.32 -16.74 0.19
CA ILE A 229 11.23 -16.01 0.87
C ILE A 229 10.04 -16.90 1.24
N GLY A 230 9.80 -18.01 0.53
CA GLY A 230 8.74 -18.95 0.88
C GLY A 230 8.95 -19.57 2.27
N HIS A 231 10.19 -19.88 2.63
CA HIS A 231 10.54 -20.41 3.95
C HIS A 231 10.42 -19.36 5.06
N THR A 232 10.91 -18.14 4.80
CA THR A 232 10.81 -17.03 5.78
C THR A 232 9.34 -16.66 6.00
N SER A 233 8.55 -16.62 4.92
CA SER A 233 7.12 -16.35 4.97
C SER A 233 6.36 -17.43 5.72
N LEU A 234 6.68 -18.72 5.56
CA LEU A 234 6.05 -19.80 6.34
C LEU A 234 6.25 -19.60 7.85
N LYS A 235 7.49 -19.29 8.26
CA LYS A 235 7.79 -19.07 9.67
C LYS A 235 7.06 -17.85 10.22
N ILE A 236 7.20 -16.71 9.56
CA ILE A 236 6.60 -15.44 10.00
C ILE A 236 5.06 -15.55 9.94
N GLY A 237 4.52 -15.99 8.81
CA GLY A 237 3.08 -16.07 8.57
C GLY A 237 2.35 -17.02 9.50
N ARG A 238 2.92 -18.17 9.88
CA ARG A 238 2.32 -19.06 10.88
C ARG A 238 2.33 -18.43 12.28
N PHE A 239 3.40 -17.74 12.65
CA PHE A 239 3.45 -17.00 13.91
C PHE A 239 2.41 -15.88 13.97
N LEU A 240 2.33 -15.04 12.93
CA LEU A 240 1.42 -13.89 12.89
C LEU A 240 -0.05 -14.29 12.88
N GLN A 241 -0.39 -15.46 12.33
CA GLN A 241 -1.73 -16.02 12.42
C GLN A 241 -2.16 -16.24 13.87
N THR A 242 -1.27 -16.72 14.75
CA THR A 242 -1.59 -16.91 16.17
C THR A 242 -1.83 -15.59 16.92
N LYS A 243 -1.33 -14.48 16.36
CA LYS A 243 -1.47 -13.12 16.89
C LYS A 243 -2.59 -12.31 16.22
N ASN A 244 -3.23 -12.85 15.18
CA ASN A 244 -4.15 -12.12 14.31
C ASN A 244 -3.54 -10.82 13.72
N ILE A 245 -2.25 -10.88 13.35
CA ILE A 245 -1.54 -9.76 12.71
C ILE A 245 -1.43 -10.06 11.21
N PRO A 246 -1.80 -9.13 10.32
CA PRO A 246 -1.65 -9.32 8.88
C PRO A 246 -0.18 -9.30 8.46
N MET A 247 0.14 -10.08 7.43
CA MET A 247 1.44 -10.09 6.78
C MET A 247 1.32 -9.67 5.33
N TYR A 248 2.21 -8.80 4.86
CA TYR A 248 2.42 -8.55 3.44
C TYR A 248 3.72 -9.22 2.99
N VAL A 249 3.63 -10.17 2.06
CA VAL A 249 4.82 -10.78 1.45
C VAL A 249 5.23 -9.94 0.25
N MET A 250 6.46 -9.45 0.27
CA MET A 250 7.05 -8.67 -0.82
C MET A 250 7.16 -9.50 -2.13
N GLY A 251 6.87 -8.85 -3.27
CA GLY A 251 7.30 -9.30 -4.60
C GLY A 251 8.47 -8.45 -5.12
N GLY A 252 8.88 -8.64 -6.38
CA GLY A 252 9.89 -7.76 -6.99
C GLY A 252 11.34 -8.18 -6.75
N PHE A 253 11.58 -9.47 -6.52
CA PHE A 253 12.92 -10.06 -6.39
C PHE A 253 13.05 -11.28 -7.32
N ASP A 254 14.29 -11.70 -7.61
CA ASP A 254 14.63 -12.78 -8.55
C ASP A 254 13.92 -12.67 -9.92
N ALA A 255 13.38 -13.77 -10.45
CA ALA A 255 12.76 -13.84 -11.78
C ALA A 255 11.47 -12.98 -11.94
N HIS A 256 10.98 -12.37 -10.86
CA HIS A 256 9.71 -11.61 -10.82
C HIS A 256 9.93 -10.15 -10.36
N LEU A 257 10.87 -9.46 -11.03
CA LEU A 257 11.39 -8.13 -10.64
C LEU A 257 10.34 -7.01 -10.54
N MET A 258 9.17 -7.16 -11.17
CA MET A 258 8.08 -6.17 -11.16
C MET A 258 6.77 -6.78 -10.65
N SER A 259 6.84 -7.48 -9.53
CA SER A 259 5.72 -8.17 -8.88
C SER A 259 5.27 -7.45 -7.60
N SER A 260 3.97 -7.35 -7.37
CA SER A 260 3.34 -6.63 -6.24
C SER A 260 3.32 -7.40 -4.92
N GLY A 261 3.63 -8.70 -4.92
CA GLY A 261 3.51 -9.55 -3.72
C GLY A 261 2.06 -9.81 -3.32
N GLU A 262 1.81 -10.08 -2.04
CA GLU A 262 0.48 -10.47 -1.56
C GLU A 262 0.22 -10.18 -0.07
N LEU A 263 -1.06 -9.93 0.25
CA LEU A 263 -1.55 -9.83 1.63
C LEU A 263 -2.01 -11.21 2.13
N VAL A 264 -1.54 -11.59 3.32
CA VAL A 264 -1.88 -12.79 4.07
C VAL A 264 -2.47 -12.38 5.43
N PHE A 265 -3.78 -12.53 5.56
CA PHE A 265 -4.58 -12.23 6.74
C PHE A 265 -5.83 -13.15 6.83
N PRO A 266 -5.65 -14.43 7.18
CA PRO A 266 -6.78 -15.36 7.34
C PRO A 266 -7.66 -14.96 8.55
N PRO A 267 -8.96 -15.31 8.55
CA PRO A 267 -9.66 -16.08 7.52
C PRO A 267 -10.10 -15.24 6.32
N ARG A 268 -9.80 -13.92 6.29
CA ARG A 268 -10.22 -13.04 5.19
C ARG A 268 -9.52 -13.36 3.87
N THR A 269 -8.25 -13.74 3.94
CA THR A 269 -7.45 -14.23 2.81
C THR A 269 -7.13 -15.72 2.96
N PRO A 270 -6.50 -16.39 1.98
CA PRO A 270 -5.76 -17.62 2.22
C PRO A 270 -4.64 -17.39 3.24
N CYS A 271 -4.37 -18.39 4.08
CA CYS A 271 -3.22 -18.40 5.00
C CYS A 271 -1.92 -18.68 4.24
N ILE A 272 -0.78 -18.52 4.92
CA ILE A 272 0.52 -18.70 4.26
C ILE A 272 0.72 -20.10 3.69
N ASP A 273 0.22 -21.14 4.36
CA ASP A 273 0.29 -22.53 3.88
C ASP A 273 -0.50 -22.72 2.58
N CYS A 274 -1.66 -22.07 2.45
CA CYS A 274 -2.43 -22.08 1.20
C CYS A 274 -1.69 -21.36 0.07
N CYS A 275 -1.09 -20.20 0.37
CA CYS A 275 -0.30 -19.45 -0.62
C CYS A 275 0.90 -20.27 -1.11
N GLN A 276 1.65 -20.91 -0.20
CA GLN A 276 2.81 -21.73 -0.57
C GLN A 276 2.45 -22.95 -1.44
N GLN A 277 1.35 -23.64 -1.14
CA GLN A 277 0.89 -24.75 -2.00
C GLN A 277 0.47 -24.29 -3.39
N THR A 278 -0.08 -23.09 -3.50
CA THR A 278 -0.45 -22.50 -4.78
C THR A 278 0.79 -22.33 -5.66
N PHE A 279 1.91 -21.87 -5.10
CA PHE A 279 3.20 -21.83 -5.80
C PHE A 279 3.77 -23.20 -6.13
N GLN A 280 3.70 -24.16 -5.20
CA GLN A 280 4.22 -25.51 -5.46
C GLN A 280 3.52 -26.16 -6.67
N LYS A 281 2.21 -25.94 -6.83
CA LYS A 281 1.46 -26.42 -8.01
C LYS A 281 1.80 -25.63 -9.26
N ALA A 282 1.86 -24.31 -9.17
CA ALA A 282 2.15 -23.44 -10.32
C ALA A 282 3.58 -23.63 -10.86
N LEU A 283 4.53 -23.96 -9.99
CA LEU A 283 5.95 -24.15 -10.33
C LEU A 283 6.34 -25.63 -10.48
N ALA A 284 5.38 -26.56 -10.49
CA ALA A 284 5.66 -28.00 -10.55
C ALA A 284 6.51 -28.39 -11.77
N ASP A 285 6.30 -27.70 -12.89
CA ASP A 285 7.04 -27.91 -14.14
C ASP A 285 8.25 -26.98 -14.31
N TRP A 286 8.45 -26.02 -13.41
CA TRP A 286 9.58 -25.10 -13.46
C TRP A 286 10.84 -25.76 -12.89
N LYS A 287 11.76 -26.16 -13.77
CA LYS A 287 13.05 -26.75 -13.42
C LYS A 287 14.16 -25.78 -13.82
N PRO A 288 14.61 -24.89 -12.92
CA PRO A 288 15.73 -24.01 -13.24
C PRO A 288 16.98 -24.84 -13.55
N THR A 289 17.58 -24.58 -14.71
CA THR A 289 18.88 -25.14 -15.09
C THR A 289 19.95 -24.25 -14.51
N TYR A 290 20.66 -24.74 -13.50
CA TYR A 290 21.78 -24.04 -12.90
C TYR A 290 23.07 -24.35 -13.68
N THR A 291 23.83 -23.31 -14.05
CA THR A 291 25.11 -23.47 -14.75
C THR A 291 26.16 -24.04 -13.80
N GLU A 292 26.88 -25.08 -14.20
CA GLU A 292 28.01 -25.64 -13.45
C GLU A 292 29.21 -24.67 -13.51
N VAL A 293 29.85 -24.41 -12.37
CA VAL A 293 30.95 -23.44 -12.25
C VAL A 293 32.29 -24.11 -12.60
N GLU A 294 33.08 -23.49 -13.49
CA GLU A 294 34.40 -24.00 -13.88
C GLU A 294 35.50 -23.81 -12.81
N LYS A 295 35.35 -22.92 -11.81
CA LYS A 295 36.36 -22.67 -10.76
C LYS A 295 35.76 -22.26 -9.39
N PRO A 296 35.61 -23.18 -8.43
CA PRO A 296 34.97 -22.94 -7.13
C PRO A 296 35.86 -22.28 -6.04
N ASP A 297 37.17 -22.13 -6.27
CA ASP A 297 38.15 -21.84 -5.20
C ASP A 297 38.11 -20.42 -4.60
N ILE A 298 37.36 -19.48 -5.20
CA ILE A 298 37.37 -18.07 -4.77
C ILE A 298 36.36 -17.80 -3.64
N LEU A 299 35.33 -18.64 -3.46
CA LEU A 299 34.26 -18.42 -2.47
C LEU A 299 34.47 -19.17 -1.13
N VAL A 300 35.36 -20.16 -1.08
CA VAL A 300 35.49 -21.08 0.08
C VAL A 300 36.37 -20.51 1.21
N LYS A 301 37.04 -19.36 1.02
CA LYS A 301 37.98 -18.82 2.02
C LYS A 301 37.35 -18.15 3.26
N GLU A 302 36.04 -17.90 3.29
CA GLU A 302 35.39 -17.19 4.42
C GLU A 302 34.51 -18.07 5.33
N ILE A 303 34.34 -19.36 5.04
CA ILE A 303 33.51 -20.26 5.85
C ILE A 303 34.38 -21.39 6.41
N ASN A 304 35.10 -21.10 7.50
CA ASN A 304 35.70 -22.16 8.29
C ASN A 304 34.60 -22.90 9.09
N ASP A 305 34.68 -24.24 9.07
CA ASP A 305 33.94 -25.23 9.88
C ASP A 305 32.58 -25.77 9.40
N ILE A 306 32.25 -25.67 8.11
CA ILE A 306 31.22 -26.54 7.52
C ILE A 306 31.83 -27.31 6.34
N SER A 307 31.95 -28.64 6.48
CA SER A 307 32.31 -29.53 5.38
C SER A 307 31.17 -29.57 4.36
N VAL A 308 31.16 -28.64 3.42
CA VAL A 308 30.22 -28.64 2.29
C VAL A 308 30.76 -29.62 1.25
N ASN A 309 29.94 -30.62 0.88
CA ASN A 309 30.28 -31.60 -0.15
C ASN A 309 30.54 -30.86 -1.47
N GLN A 310 31.73 -31.04 -2.06
CA GLN A 310 32.24 -30.23 -3.17
C GLN A 310 31.51 -30.43 -4.52
N GLU A 311 30.50 -31.30 -4.58
CA GLU A 311 29.78 -31.59 -5.81
C GLU A 311 28.62 -30.58 -6.00
N LYS A 312 28.90 -29.57 -6.84
CA LYS A 312 27.99 -28.59 -7.44
C LYS A 312 27.66 -27.37 -6.57
N LEU A 313 28.63 -26.46 -6.47
CA LEU A 313 28.35 -25.05 -6.21
C LEU A 313 27.76 -24.45 -7.49
N PHE A 314 26.47 -24.12 -7.47
CA PHE A 314 25.82 -23.38 -8.54
C PHE A 314 25.94 -21.88 -8.26
N ASP A 315 26.38 -21.11 -9.25
CA ASP A 315 26.22 -19.66 -9.20
C ASP A 315 24.75 -19.38 -9.52
N ILE A 316 23.95 -19.07 -8.49
CA ILE A 316 22.60 -18.56 -8.72
C ILE A 316 22.82 -17.22 -9.40
N GLY A 317 22.57 -17.17 -10.71
CA GLY A 317 22.77 -15.96 -11.51
C GLY A 317 22.20 -14.76 -10.79
N GLY A 318 23.03 -13.74 -10.59
CA GLY A 318 22.65 -12.56 -9.82
C GLY A 318 21.35 -11.95 -10.35
N SER A 319 20.48 -11.51 -9.44
CA SER A 319 19.23 -10.84 -9.81
C SER A 319 19.56 -9.66 -10.73
N GLY A 320 19.20 -9.75 -12.02
CA GLY A 320 19.09 -8.56 -12.86
C GLY A 320 18.08 -7.60 -12.24
N GLY A 321 18.14 -6.30 -12.52
CA GLY A 321 17.13 -5.38 -12.03
C GLY A 321 17.53 -3.92 -12.10
N LEU A 322 16.58 -3.09 -12.52
CA LEU A 322 16.69 -1.64 -12.46
C LEU A 322 15.99 -1.13 -11.20
N SER A 323 16.41 0.03 -10.67
CA SER A 323 15.72 0.68 -9.55
C SER A 323 14.22 0.83 -9.79
N VAL A 324 13.83 1.19 -11.02
CA VAL A 324 12.42 1.36 -11.41
C VAL A 324 11.59 0.10 -11.20
N MET A 325 12.19 -1.09 -11.31
CA MET A 325 11.48 -2.35 -11.09
C MET A 325 11.12 -2.53 -9.62
N SER A 326 12.09 -2.31 -8.73
CA SER A 326 11.85 -2.34 -7.28
C SER A 326 10.85 -1.28 -6.84
N LEU A 327 10.91 -0.09 -7.46
CA LEU A 327 9.95 0.99 -7.18
C LEU A 327 8.55 0.67 -7.70
N PHE A 328 8.43 0.04 -8.86
CA PHE A 328 7.15 -0.40 -9.38
C PHE A 328 6.47 -1.36 -8.41
N SER A 329 7.19 -2.40 -7.96
CA SER A 329 6.72 -3.34 -6.94
C SER A 329 6.29 -2.61 -5.67
N ALA A 330 7.16 -1.76 -5.11
CA ALA A 330 6.87 -1.03 -3.88
C ALA A 330 5.61 -0.14 -3.98
N ASN A 331 5.47 0.61 -5.08
CA ASN A 331 4.30 1.47 -5.29
C ASN A 331 3.01 0.65 -5.41
N LEU A 332 3.02 -0.41 -6.21
CA LEU A 332 1.84 -1.25 -6.40
C LEU A 332 1.43 -1.95 -5.10
N SER A 333 2.39 -2.45 -4.32
CA SER A 333 2.13 -3.00 -2.98
C SER A 333 1.56 -1.95 -2.03
N CYS A 334 2.13 -0.75 -2.00
CA CYS A 334 1.70 0.29 -1.05
C CYS A 334 0.30 0.82 -1.33
N LEU A 335 -0.15 0.86 -2.59
CA LEU A 335 -1.54 1.20 -2.91
C LEU A 335 -2.52 0.29 -2.15
N ARG A 336 -2.26 -1.02 -2.19
CA ARG A 336 -3.08 -2.02 -1.51
C ARG A 336 -2.93 -1.95 0.02
N ILE A 337 -1.70 -1.78 0.52
CA ILE A 337 -1.43 -1.66 1.96
C ILE A 337 -2.13 -0.44 2.54
N ILE A 338 -2.05 0.72 1.90
CA ILE A 338 -2.66 1.96 2.38
C ILE A 338 -4.18 1.79 2.47
N GLN A 339 -4.82 1.25 1.42
CA GLN A 339 -6.26 0.98 1.42
C GLN A 339 -6.67 0.01 2.54
N PHE A 340 -5.85 -1.01 2.81
CA PHE A 340 -6.05 -1.93 3.92
C PHE A 340 -5.95 -1.22 5.28
N LEU A 341 -4.90 -0.43 5.50
CA LEU A 341 -4.59 0.21 6.79
C LEU A 341 -5.59 1.32 7.17
N VAL A 342 -6.15 2.04 6.19
CA VAL A 342 -7.22 3.04 6.45
C VAL A 342 -8.55 2.38 6.84
N GLY A 343 -8.68 1.07 6.68
CA GLY A 343 -9.87 0.30 7.05
C GLY A 343 -11.04 0.51 6.10
N ASP A 344 -10.77 0.57 4.78
CA ASP A 344 -11.82 0.64 3.77
C ASP A 344 -12.73 -0.60 3.85
N VAL A 345 -14.03 -0.36 4.08
CA VAL A 345 -15.03 -1.43 4.16
C VAL A 345 -15.23 -2.17 2.84
N LYS A 346 -14.86 -1.54 1.72
CA LYS A 346 -14.87 -2.13 0.38
C LYS A 346 -13.54 -2.81 0.02
N PHE A 347 -12.59 -2.89 0.95
CA PHE A 347 -11.31 -3.53 0.70
C PHE A 347 -11.53 -4.97 0.20
N ASN A 348 -11.05 -5.25 -1.01
CA ASN A 348 -11.16 -6.57 -1.61
C ASN A 348 -10.08 -7.49 -1.05
N TYR A 349 -10.47 -8.46 -0.22
CA TYR A 349 -9.57 -9.46 0.38
C TYR A 349 -9.12 -10.57 -0.57
N LYS A 350 -9.50 -10.51 -1.85
CA LYS A 350 -8.95 -11.38 -2.89
C LYS A 350 -7.42 -11.23 -2.94
N THR A 351 -6.70 -12.32 -2.77
CA THR A 351 -5.23 -12.29 -2.72
C THR A 351 -4.67 -12.49 -4.11
N GLU A 352 -4.31 -11.41 -4.77
CA GLU A 352 -3.77 -11.39 -6.12
C GLU A 352 -2.35 -10.84 -6.13
N ARG A 353 -1.50 -11.45 -6.94
CA ARG A 353 -0.17 -10.97 -7.28
C ARG A 353 -0.18 -10.49 -8.73
N TYR A 354 0.05 -9.20 -8.89
CA TYR A 354 0.24 -8.55 -10.18
C TYR A 354 1.70 -8.58 -10.59
N GLU A 355 1.98 -8.93 -11.83
CA GLU A 355 3.34 -8.94 -12.41
C GLU A 355 3.36 -8.20 -13.74
N TYR A 356 4.32 -7.30 -13.92
CA TYR A 356 4.52 -6.62 -15.19
C TYR A 356 5.55 -7.35 -16.05
N LEU A 357 5.15 -7.74 -17.26
CA LEU A 357 5.99 -8.39 -18.26
C LEU A 357 6.58 -7.34 -19.19
N ILE A 358 7.86 -6.99 -18.97
CA ILE A 358 8.53 -5.89 -19.67
C ILE A 358 8.62 -6.12 -21.18
N ASP A 359 8.86 -7.35 -21.60
CA ASP A 359 8.98 -7.76 -23.01
C ASP A 359 7.65 -7.61 -23.77
N LYS A 360 6.53 -7.77 -23.08
CA LYS A 360 5.18 -7.69 -23.66
C LYS A 360 4.48 -6.36 -23.40
N GLY A 361 4.90 -5.61 -22.39
CA GLY A 361 4.20 -4.41 -21.94
C GLY A 361 2.85 -4.69 -21.28
N GLU A 362 2.69 -5.88 -20.69
CA GLU A 362 1.42 -6.38 -20.15
C GLU A 362 1.52 -6.63 -18.65
N MET A 363 0.38 -6.54 -17.94
CA MET A 363 0.28 -6.94 -16.54
C MET A 363 -0.49 -8.25 -16.44
N THR A 364 0.13 -9.27 -15.84
CA THR A 364 -0.52 -10.54 -15.51
C THR A 364 -0.97 -10.53 -14.06
N VAL A 365 -1.96 -11.38 -13.75
CA VAL A 365 -2.51 -11.51 -12.41
C VAL A 365 -2.53 -12.98 -12.04
N PHE A 366 -2.03 -13.28 -10.85
CA PHE A 366 -2.06 -14.61 -10.27
C PHE A 366 -2.82 -14.58 -8.94
N GLU A 367 -3.89 -15.36 -8.83
CA GLU A 367 -4.73 -15.41 -7.64
C GLU A 367 -4.31 -16.56 -6.71
N MET A 368 -4.10 -16.24 -5.43
CA MET A 368 -3.89 -17.23 -4.37
C MET A 368 -5.21 -17.81 -3.91
N MET A 369 -5.31 -19.14 -3.90
CA MET A 369 -6.55 -19.82 -3.55
C MET A 369 -6.49 -20.46 -2.18
N LYS A 370 -7.58 -20.36 -1.42
CA LYS A 370 -7.80 -21.16 -0.21
C LYS A 370 -7.83 -22.65 -0.58
N GLN A 371 -7.09 -23.47 0.14
CA GLN A 371 -7.05 -24.92 -0.11
C GLN A 371 -8.13 -25.63 0.70
N ALA A 372 -9.30 -25.82 0.08
CA ALA A 372 -10.50 -26.40 0.72
C ALA A 372 -10.30 -27.81 1.32
N LYS A 373 -9.39 -28.60 0.77
CA LYS A 373 -9.16 -30.00 1.19
C LYS A 373 -8.08 -30.18 2.26
N PHE A 374 -7.35 -29.12 2.62
CA PHE A 374 -6.12 -29.26 3.40
C PHE A 374 -5.99 -28.24 4.55
N CYS A 375 -6.66 -27.09 4.47
CA CYS A 375 -6.44 -26.02 5.44
C CYS A 375 -7.59 -25.90 6.45
N GLU A 376 -7.46 -26.55 7.59
CA GLU A 376 -8.41 -26.42 8.71
C GLU A 376 -8.50 -24.99 9.28
N LEU A 377 -7.49 -24.16 9.03
CA LEU A 377 -7.42 -22.77 9.51
C LEU A 377 -8.19 -21.77 8.63
N CYS A 378 -8.22 -21.98 7.31
CA CYS A 378 -8.87 -21.06 6.36
C CYS A 378 -10.34 -21.37 6.09
N ASN A 379 -10.76 -22.58 6.45
CA ASN A 379 -12.08 -23.14 6.17
C ASN A 379 -13.00 -23.14 7.42
N GLY A 380 -12.56 -22.50 8.51
CA GLY A 380 -13.35 -22.26 9.73
C GLY A 380 -14.18 -21.00 9.67
#